data_AF-A0A7S3CDV2-F1
#
_entry.id   AF-A0A7S3CDV2-F1
#
_cell.length_a   1.000
_cell.length_b   1.000
_cell.length_c   1.000
_cell.angle_alpha   90.00
_cell.angle_beta   90.00
_cell.angle_gamma   90.00
#
_symmetry.space_group_name_H-M   'P 1'
#
loop_
_entity.id
_entity.type
_entity.pdbx_description
1 polymer ?
#
loop_
_entity_poly.entity_id
_entity_poly.type
_entity_poly.pdbx_seq_one_letter_code
_entity_poly.pdbx_strand_id
1 'polypeptide(L)'
;KRDESEYAPFGAGHSSTSISAGLGMAVGRDMKGRKNNVISVIGDGAITGGMAYEAMNNAGYLDSNMIIILNDNKQVSLPTQYNGKTQDPVGGLSNTLARIQANKPLRELREIAKDVTRGLPGPIPDLTAKIDEYARGMISGSGSTLFEELGLYYIGPVDGHNIDELTAILKEVKNTESIGPVLIHVMTEKGSGYLPAMTASDKMHGVSTYDVQTGKQNKPVTKTMSYTNYFADSLIAEAERDSRIVGIHAAMGGGTGLNRFEKRFEDRTFDVGIAEQHAVTFAAGLACEGLVPMCAIYSTFLQRGYDQIVHDVALQNLPVRFAMDRAGLVGADGATHCGAFDVAYLACVPNMVVMAPSNEAELCHMVATSIAIDDRPSAFRFPRGNGIGVDMAANGVGSDLKGQVLEIGKGVVRREGTDIAVVGYGQSVNQCLAAAEMLSEHGISVTVVDARFCKPLDTGLLRRLAKEHPAMITVEEGSIGGVGRHGMNF
;
A
#
# COMPACT_ATOMS: atom_id res chain seq x y z
N LYS A 1 -7.72 -16.21 -7.13
CA LYS A 1 -6.37 -16.54 -7.68
C LYS A 1 -6.51 -17.19 -9.06
N ARG A 2 -5.45 -17.33 -9.88
CA ARG A 2 -5.58 -17.93 -11.24
C ARG A 2 -5.96 -19.41 -11.23
N ASP A 3 -5.48 -20.13 -10.22
CA ASP A 3 -5.78 -21.54 -9.94
C ASP A 3 -7.17 -21.75 -9.32
N GLU A 4 -7.82 -20.67 -8.86
CA GLU A 4 -9.13 -20.74 -8.23
C GLU A 4 -10.27 -20.84 -9.24
N SER A 5 -10.13 -20.20 -10.41
CA SER A 5 -11.17 -20.19 -11.43
C SER A 5 -10.62 -19.79 -12.81
N GLU A 6 -11.17 -20.38 -13.87
CA GLU A 6 -10.90 -19.95 -15.25
C GLU A 6 -11.29 -18.48 -15.52
N TYR A 7 -12.23 -17.93 -14.72
CA TYR A 7 -12.67 -16.54 -14.78
C TYR A 7 -11.73 -15.55 -14.08
N ALA A 8 -10.63 -16.04 -13.47
CA ALA A 8 -9.59 -15.23 -12.86
C ALA A 8 -8.30 -15.26 -13.73
N PRO A 9 -8.27 -14.56 -14.88
CA PRO A 9 -7.20 -14.70 -15.86
C PRO A 9 -5.83 -14.24 -15.33
N PHE A 10 -5.82 -13.31 -14.38
CA PHE A 10 -4.63 -12.78 -13.72
C PHE A 10 -4.84 -12.68 -12.20
N GLY A 11 -3.79 -12.95 -11.42
CA GLY A 11 -3.83 -12.80 -9.97
C GLY A 11 -3.59 -11.35 -9.58
N ALA A 12 -4.43 -10.79 -8.71
CA ALA A 12 -4.30 -9.41 -8.23
C ALA A 12 -4.24 -9.36 -6.69
N GLY A 13 -3.67 -8.28 -6.17
CA GLY A 13 -3.57 -7.97 -4.74
C GLY A 13 -2.95 -6.59 -4.58
N HIS A 14 -1.68 -6.44 -4.98
CA HIS A 14 -1.10 -5.12 -5.21
C HIS A 14 -1.81 -4.41 -6.38
N SER A 15 -1.93 -3.10 -6.27
CA SER A 15 -2.63 -2.22 -7.21
C SER A 15 -1.79 -1.88 -8.45
N SER A 16 -2.42 -1.19 -9.42
CA SER A 16 -1.79 -0.66 -10.64
C SER A 16 -1.26 -1.68 -11.66
N THR A 17 -1.43 -2.99 -11.40
CA THR A 17 -0.92 -4.06 -12.27
C THR A 17 -1.84 -4.40 -13.45
N SER A 18 -3.13 -4.03 -13.38
CA SER A 18 -4.14 -4.52 -14.32
C SER A 18 -3.93 -4.04 -15.76
N ILE A 19 -3.46 -2.82 -15.99
CA ILE A 19 -3.22 -2.30 -17.34
C ILE A 19 -1.99 -2.97 -17.95
N SER A 20 -0.89 -3.09 -17.20
CA SER A 20 0.31 -3.82 -17.65
C SER A 20 0.01 -5.27 -18.01
N ALA A 21 -0.70 -5.98 -17.12
CA ALA A 21 -1.09 -7.37 -17.36
C ALA A 21 -2.04 -7.49 -18.57
N GLY A 22 -3.01 -6.59 -18.68
CA GLY A 22 -3.93 -6.53 -19.82
C GLY A 22 -3.18 -6.30 -21.14
N LEU A 23 -2.26 -5.34 -21.19
CA LEU A 23 -1.46 -5.07 -22.38
C LEU A 23 -0.64 -6.30 -22.79
N GLY A 24 0.02 -6.97 -21.84
CA GLY A 24 0.74 -8.22 -22.12
C GLY A 24 -0.18 -9.34 -22.64
N MET A 25 -1.40 -9.44 -22.14
CA MET A 25 -2.41 -10.37 -22.65
C MET A 25 -2.91 -10.01 -24.05
N ALA A 26 -3.05 -8.72 -24.37
CA ALA A 26 -3.47 -8.23 -25.68
C ALA A 26 -2.39 -8.51 -26.74
N VAL A 27 -1.13 -8.16 -26.44
CA VAL A 27 0.02 -8.51 -27.29
C VAL A 27 0.13 -10.02 -27.47
N GLY A 28 0.02 -10.79 -26.38
CA GLY A 28 0.06 -12.26 -26.44
C GLY A 28 -1.10 -12.89 -27.22
N ARG A 29 -2.28 -12.26 -27.25
CA ARG A 29 -3.41 -12.64 -28.11
C ARG A 29 -3.05 -12.43 -29.57
N ASP A 30 -2.52 -11.26 -29.91
CA ASP A 30 -2.23 -10.86 -31.30
C ASP A 30 -1.13 -11.75 -31.89
N MET A 31 -0.08 -12.03 -31.13
CA MET A 31 0.99 -12.98 -31.51
C MET A 31 0.46 -14.40 -31.78
N LYS A 32 -0.67 -14.78 -31.19
CA LYS A 32 -1.32 -16.09 -31.37
C LYS A 32 -2.41 -16.07 -32.45
N GLY A 33 -2.60 -14.95 -33.15
CA GLY A 33 -3.66 -14.78 -34.16
C GLY A 33 -5.08 -14.90 -33.59
N ARG A 34 -5.26 -14.65 -32.28
CA ARG A 34 -6.56 -14.72 -31.61
C ARG A 34 -7.30 -13.40 -31.72
N LYS A 35 -8.62 -13.44 -31.52
CA LYS A 35 -9.51 -12.25 -31.60
C LYS A 35 -10.33 -12.02 -30.32
N ASN A 36 -9.91 -12.57 -29.19
CA ASN A 36 -10.61 -12.32 -27.92
C ASN A 36 -10.41 -10.88 -27.44
N ASN A 37 -11.35 -10.37 -26.64
CA ASN A 37 -11.21 -9.05 -26.04
C ASN A 37 -10.35 -9.11 -24.79
N VAL A 38 -9.64 -8.02 -24.48
CA VAL A 38 -8.89 -7.85 -23.25
C VAL A 38 -9.40 -6.59 -22.56
N ILE A 39 -9.89 -6.74 -21.34
CA ILE A 39 -10.53 -5.67 -20.56
C ILE A 39 -9.84 -5.58 -19.21
N SER A 40 -9.28 -4.42 -18.89
CA SER A 40 -8.67 -4.11 -17.60
C SER A 40 -9.54 -3.14 -16.83
N VAL A 41 -10.03 -3.53 -15.66
CA VAL A 41 -10.73 -2.62 -14.74
C VAL A 41 -9.72 -2.08 -13.72
N ILE A 42 -9.69 -0.76 -13.55
CA ILE A 42 -8.79 -0.08 -12.63
C ILE A 42 -9.54 1.01 -11.87
N GLY A 43 -9.28 1.14 -10.56
CA GLY A 43 -9.86 2.24 -9.77
C GLY A 43 -9.10 3.56 -9.96
N ASP A 44 -9.77 4.68 -9.68
CA ASP A 44 -9.19 6.03 -9.59
C ASP A 44 -7.98 6.10 -8.65
N GLY A 45 -7.99 5.28 -7.61
CA GLY A 45 -6.83 5.09 -6.76
C GLY A 45 -5.64 4.42 -7.42
N ALA A 46 -5.90 3.24 -7.98
CA ALA A 46 -4.87 2.37 -8.55
C ALA A 46 -4.21 2.97 -9.79
N ILE A 47 -4.91 3.83 -10.54
CA ILE A 47 -4.34 4.50 -11.73
C ILE A 47 -3.29 5.57 -11.35
N THR A 48 -3.22 6.00 -10.08
CA THR A 48 -2.19 6.95 -9.63
C THR A 48 -0.79 6.34 -9.53
N GLY A 49 -0.66 5.01 -9.51
CA GLY A 49 0.65 4.36 -9.41
C GLY A 49 1.44 4.42 -10.71
N GLY A 50 2.75 4.64 -10.62
CA GLY A 50 3.64 4.82 -11.77
C GLY A 50 3.51 3.74 -12.85
N MET A 51 3.43 2.47 -12.44
CA MET A 51 3.22 1.33 -13.34
C MET A 51 1.96 1.43 -14.21
N ALA A 52 0.88 2.07 -13.72
CA ALA A 52 -0.32 2.29 -14.53
C ALA A 52 -0.05 3.30 -15.65
N TYR A 53 0.70 4.37 -15.39
CA TYR A 53 1.10 5.34 -16.41
C TYR A 53 2.05 4.73 -17.44
N GLU A 54 3.07 4.01 -16.98
CA GLU A 54 4.00 3.28 -17.86
C GLU A 54 3.24 2.36 -18.81
N ALA A 55 2.25 1.63 -18.28
CA ALA A 55 1.42 0.73 -19.07
C ALA A 55 0.50 1.45 -20.06
N MET A 56 -0.14 2.56 -19.66
CA MET A 56 -0.97 3.36 -20.56
C MET A 56 -0.14 3.97 -21.69
N ASN A 57 1.01 4.56 -21.35
CA ASN A 57 1.95 5.09 -22.33
C ASN A 57 2.40 4.01 -23.33
N ASN A 58 2.71 2.81 -22.84
CA ASN A 58 3.10 1.71 -23.72
C ASN A 58 1.92 1.17 -24.55
N ALA A 59 0.71 1.13 -23.99
CA ALA A 59 -0.48 0.71 -24.72
C ALA A 59 -0.77 1.63 -25.91
N GLY A 60 -0.72 2.95 -25.70
CA GLY A 60 -0.87 3.94 -26.78
C GLY A 60 0.23 3.85 -27.83
N TYR A 61 1.49 3.68 -27.42
CA TYR A 61 2.60 3.49 -28.36
C TYR A 61 2.46 2.23 -29.23
N LEU A 62 1.99 1.12 -28.65
CA LEU A 62 1.81 -0.14 -29.37
C LEU A 62 0.53 -0.17 -30.20
N ASP A 63 -0.36 0.80 -30.03
CA ASP A 63 -1.70 0.83 -30.63
C ASP A 63 -2.46 -0.49 -30.41
N SER A 64 -2.28 -1.10 -29.22
CA SER A 64 -2.80 -2.44 -28.94
C SER A 64 -4.29 -2.40 -28.63
N ASN A 65 -5.09 -3.20 -29.33
CA ASN A 65 -6.52 -3.26 -29.10
C ASN A 65 -6.86 -3.86 -27.72
N MET A 66 -7.19 -3.00 -26.77
CA MET A 66 -7.61 -3.35 -25.41
C MET A 66 -8.56 -2.29 -24.85
N ILE A 67 -9.37 -2.68 -23.86
CA ILE A 67 -10.31 -1.79 -23.18
C ILE A 67 -9.85 -1.59 -21.73
N ILE A 68 -9.72 -0.35 -21.31
CA ILE A 68 -9.42 0.04 -19.94
C ILE A 68 -10.67 0.70 -19.38
N ILE A 69 -11.20 0.14 -18.29
CA ILE A 69 -12.34 0.72 -17.57
C ILE A 69 -11.80 1.38 -16.32
N LEU A 70 -11.82 2.71 -16.29
CA LEU A 70 -11.51 3.50 -15.11
C LEU A 70 -12.77 3.59 -14.25
N ASN A 71 -12.79 2.87 -13.13
CA ASN A 71 -13.83 2.92 -12.12
C ASN A 71 -13.53 4.03 -11.11
N ASP A 72 -14.03 5.24 -11.39
CA ASP A 72 -13.87 6.42 -10.54
C ASP A 72 -15.02 6.51 -9.52
N ASN A 73 -14.69 6.27 -8.25
CA ASN A 73 -15.60 6.46 -7.12
C ASN A 73 -15.19 7.62 -6.21
N LYS A 74 -14.23 8.44 -6.65
CA LYS A 74 -13.65 9.60 -5.94
C LYS A 74 -12.94 9.25 -4.63
N GLN A 75 -12.48 8.00 -4.47
CA GLN A 75 -11.77 7.57 -3.27
C GLN A 75 -10.58 6.65 -3.64
N VAL A 76 -9.36 7.12 -3.31
CA VAL A 76 -8.09 6.59 -3.83
C VAL A 76 -7.65 5.25 -3.24
N SER A 77 -8.23 4.80 -2.13
CA SER A 77 -7.93 3.47 -1.56
C SER A 77 -8.78 3.26 -0.31
N LEU A 78 -8.38 3.96 0.75
CA LEU A 78 -8.85 3.96 2.11
C LEU A 78 -9.25 5.39 2.45
N PRO A 79 -10.53 5.68 2.74
CA PRO A 79 -10.87 6.97 3.29
C PRO A 79 -10.36 7.00 4.73
N THR A 80 -9.28 7.74 4.98
CA THR A 80 -9.05 8.23 6.33
C THR A 80 -9.80 9.52 6.51
N GLN A 81 -11.07 9.41 6.90
CA GLN A 81 -11.74 10.55 7.47
C GLN A 81 -11.06 10.91 8.80
N TYR A 82 -10.51 12.11 8.87
CA TYR A 82 -10.40 12.84 10.13
C TYR A 82 -10.85 14.30 9.88
N ASN A 83 -11.63 14.88 10.80
CA ASN A 83 -12.28 16.20 10.73
C ASN A 83 -13.44 16.39 9.73
N GLY A 84 -14.15 15.34 9.32
CA GLY A 84 -15.35 15.49 8.47
C GLY A 84 -15.07 15.99 7.05
N LYS A 85 -13.79 16.07 6.66
CA LYS A 85 -13.35 16.23 5.28
C LYS A 85 -13.07 14.84 4.72
N THR A 86 -13.64 14.54 3.56
CA THR A 86 -13.16 13.42 2.75
C THR A 86 -11.78 13.85 2.25
N GLN A 87 -10.71 13.07 2.50
CA GLN A 87 -9.43 13.37 1.86
C GLN A 87 -9.64 13.29 0.35
N ASP A 88 -9.48 14.44 -0.31
CA ASP A 88 -9.56 14.50 -1.76
C ASP A 88 -8.42 13.66 -2.35
N PRO A 89 -8.66 12.97 -3.46
CA PRO A 89 -7.61 12.25 -4.14
C PRO A 89 -6.35 13.08 -4.38
N VAL A 90 -5.21 12.65 -3.84
CA VAL A 90 -3.93 13.33 -4.03
C VAL A 90 -3.36 13.05 -5.42
N GLY A 91 -2.78 14.08 -6.05
CA GLY A 91 -2.10 13.98 -7.34
C GLY A 91 -2.73 14.83 -8.46
N GLY A 92 -1.88 15.29 -9.39
CA GLY A 92 -2.31 16.09 -10.55
C GLY A 92 -3.31 15.37 -11.46
N LEU A 93 -3.21 14.04 -11.58
CA LEU A 93 -4.18 13.23 -12.32
C LEU A 93 -5.55 13.24 -11.65
N SER A 94 -5.60 13.09 -10.33
CA SER A 94 -6.86 13.09 -9.60
C SER A 94 -7.55 14.45 -9.68
N ASN A 95 -6.78 15.55 -9.66
CA ASN A 95 -7.29 16.89 -9.98
C ASN A 95 -7.77 17.03 -11.42
N THR A 96 -7.09 16.38 -12.37
CA THR A 96 -7.51 16.34 -13.78
C THR A 96 -8.84 15.58 -13.93
N LEU A 97 -9.00 14.44 -13.25
CA LEU A 97 -10.25 13.69 -13.19
C LEU A 97 -11.37 14.55 -12.57
N ALA A 98 -11.10 15.23 -11.45
CA ALA A 98 -12.05 16.15 -10.82
C ALA A 98 -12.43 17.33 -11.74
N ARG A 99 -11.49 17.87 -12.52
CA ARG A 99 -11.75 18.91 -13.53
C ARG A 99 -12.59 18.39 -14.70
N ILE A 100 -12.30 17.19 -15.21
CA ILE A 100 -13.11 16.53 -16.23
C ILE A 100 -14.55 16.34 -15.72
N GLN A 101 -14.74 16.03 -14.44
CA GLN A 101 -16.06 15.97 -13.82
C GLN A 101 -16.74 17.35 -13.67
N ALA A 102 -15.97 18.39 -13.32
CA ALA A 102 -16.48 19.74 -13.10
C ALA A 102 -16.83 20.46 -14.41
N ASN A 103 -16.07 20.17 -15.47
CA ASN A 103 -16.36 20.60 -16.83
C ASN A 103 -17.53 19.75 -17.36
N LYS A 104 -18.75 20.23 -17.17
CA LYS A 104 -19.91 19.73 -17.92
C LYS A 104 -19.96 20.38 -19.31
N PRO A 105 -19.58 19.66 -20.37
CA PRO A 105 -20.36 19.65 -21.60
C PRO A 105 -20.83 18.20 -21.80
N LEU A 106 -22.11 17.84 -21.93
CA LEU A 106 -23.19 18.51 -22.63
C LEU A 106 -24.49 17.84 -22.15
N ARG A 107 -25.19 18.45 -21.18
CA ARG A 107 -26.59 18.07 -20.87
C ARG A 107 -27.57 18.59 -21.93
N GLU A 108 -27.09 19.34 -22.93
CA GLU A 108 -27.88 20.02 -23.95
C GLU A 108 -28.06 19.24 -25.28
N LEU A 109 -27.40 18.09 -25.50
CA LEU A 109 -27.61 17.31 -26.74
C LEU A 109 -28.80 16.34 -26.66
N ARG A 110 -29.40 16.14 -25.48
CA ARG A 110 -30.57 15.28 -25.31
C ARG A 110 -31.91 15.97 -25.57
N GLU A 111 -31.95 17.31 -25.67
CA GLU A 111 -33.16 18.06 -26.02
C GLU A 111 -33.29 18.24 -27.54
N ILE A 112 -32.18 18.41 -28.26
CA ILE A 112 -32.19 18.60 -29.73
C ILE A 112 -32.63 17.31 -30.47
N ALA A 113 -32.43 16.12 -29.88
CA ALA A 113 -32.88 14.86 -30.47
C ALA A 113 -34.38 14.56 -30.26
N LYS A 114 -35.05 15.23 -29.31
CA LYS A 114 -36.48 14.99 -29.04
C LYS A 114 -37.42 15.84 -29.89
N ASP A 115 -36.97 16.95 -30.43
CA ASP A 115 -37.80 17.81 -31.30
C ASP A 115 -37.65 17.48 -32.80
N VAL A 116 -36.57 16.82 -33.22
CA VAL A 116 -36.38 16.43 -34.63
C VAL A 116 -37.12 15.14 -35.01
N THR A 117 -37.62 14.36 -34.03
CA THR A 117 -38.30 13.07 -34.28
C THR A 117 -39.82 13.15 -34.41
N ARG A 118 -40.42 14.34 -34.45
CA ARG A 118 -41.89 14.50 -34.59
C ARG A 118 -42.42 14.86 -35.99
N GLY A 119 -41.59 14.87 -37.03
CA GLY A 119 -42.01 15.51 -38.29
C GLY A 119 -41.60 14.89 -39.63
N LEU A 120 -41.08 13.65 -39.73
CA LEU A 120 -40.66 13.11 -41.04
C LEU A 120 -41.07 11.64 -41.29
N PRO A 121 -41.72 11.32 -42.43
CA PRO A 121 -42.02 9.95 -42.85
C PRO A 121 -40.91 9.39 -43.76
N GLY A 122 -40.30 8.27 -43.37
CA GLY A 122 -39.41 7.47 -44.22
C GLY A 122 -38.31 6.73 -43.46
N PRO A 123 -37.81 5.58 -43.96
CA PRO A 123 -36.77 4.79 -43.28
C PRO A 123 -35.42 5.50 -43.42
N ILE A 124 -34.75 5.75 -42.29
CA ILE A 124 -33.45 6.43 -42.26
C ILE A 124 -32.34 5.39 -42.46
N PRO A 125 -31.56 5.45 -43.56
CA PRO A 125 -30.22 4.86 -43.63
C PRO A 125 -29.25 5.71 -42.79
N ASP A 126 -28.18 5.09 -42.30
CA ASP A 126 -26.99 5.74 -41.71
C ASP A 126 -27.00 5.99 -40.19
N LEU A 127 -26.74 4.91 -39.44
CA LEU A 127 -26.19 4.96 -38.08
C LEU A 127 -24.66 5.24 -38.07
N THR A 128 -24.04 5.34 -39.25
CA THR A 128 -22.61 5.67 -39.47
C THR A 128 -22.28 7.15 -39.23
N ALA A 129 -23.26 8.05 -39.35
CA ALA A 129 -23.03 9.49 -39.16
C ALA A 129 -22.84 9.91 -37.68
N LYS A 130 -23.38 9.13 -36.73
CA LYS A 130 -23.29 9.46 -35.29
C LYS A 130 -21.90 9.28 -34.70
N ILE A 131 -21.06 8.44 -35.31
CA ILE A 131 -19.67 8.26 -34.90
C ILE A 131 -18.80 9.37 -35.49
N ASP A 132 -19.06 9.82 -36.72
CA ASP A 132 -18.25 10.86 -37.38
C ASP A 132 -18.44 12.25 -36.72
N GLU A 133 -19.62 12.52 -36.15
CA GLU A 133 -19.90 13.74 -35.39
C GLU A 133 -19.34 13.69 -33.95
N TYR A 134 -19.34 12.53 -33.29
CA TYR A 134 -18.64 12.31 -32.00
C TYR A 134 -17.11 12.35 -32.18
N ALA A 135 -16.60 11.79 -33.28
CA ALA A 135 -15.18 11.76 -33.60
C ALA A 135 -14.65 13.15 -34.02
N ARG A 136 -15.41 13.96 -34.77
CA ARG A 136 -14.98 15.33 -35.14
C ARG A 136 -15.29 16.39 -34.08
N GLY A 137 -16.35 16.20 -33.29
CA GLY A 137 -16.73 17.12 -32.22
C GLY A 137 -15.69 17.24 -31.11
N MET A 138 -14.89 16.18 -30.88
CA MET A 138 -13.81 16.16 -29.88
C MET A 138 -12.44 16.63 -30.42
N ILE A 139 -12.24 16.65 -31.74
CA ILE A 139 -10.95 17.04 -32.35
C ILE A 139 -10.79 18.58 -32.48
N SER A 140 -11.85 19.38 -32.31
CA SER A 140 -11.78 20.83 -32.61
C SER A 140 -12.09 21.79 -31.46
N GLY A 141 -12.13 21.35 -30.20
CA GLY A 141 -12.57 22.19 -29.08
C GLY A 141 -11.70 22.15 -27.83
N SER A 142 -10.48 22.68 -27.90
CA SER A 142 -9.63 23.11 -26.76
C SER A 142 -9.22 22.05 -25.70
N GLY A 143 -8.10 21.35 -25.98
CA GLY A 143 -7.28 20.60 -25.01
C GLY A 143 -7.51 19.09 -25.04
N SER A 144 -6.54 18.34 -25.57
CA SER A 144 -6.48 16.87 -25.43
C SER A 144 -6.50 16.50 -23.95
N THR A 145 -7.32 15.52 -23.57
CA THR A 145 -7.24 14.91 -22.24
C THR A 145 -5.87 14.23 -22.09
N LEU A 146 -5.38 14.09 -20.85
CA LEU A 146 -4.13 13.38 -20.58
C LEU A 146 -4.09 11.98 -21.24
N PHE A 147 -5.23 11.29 -21.25
CA PHE A 147 -5.34 9.94 -21.81
C PHE A 147 -5.20 9.95 -23.34
N GLU A 148 -5.76 10.96 -24.01
CA GLU A 148 -5.60 11.13 -25.47
C GLU A 148 -4.15 11.48 -25.83
N GLU A 149 -3.46 12.27 -25.00
CA GLU A 149 -2.01 12.53 -25.18
C GLU A 149 -1.16 11.27 -25.01
N LEU A 150 -1.59 10.33 -24.16
CA LEU A 150 -0.98 9.01 -24.03
C LEU A 150 -1.33 8.07 -25.18
N GLY A 151 -2.15 8.50 -26.14
CA GLY A 151 -2.57 7.71 -27.31
C GLY A 151 -3.77 6.78 -27.05
N LEU A 152 -4.57 7.04 -26.02
CA LEU A 152 -5.78 6.27 -25.73
C LEU A 152 -7.02 7.01 -26.25
N TYR A 153 -7.95 6.26 -26.84
CA TYR A 153 -9.26 6.79 -27.16
C TYR A 153 -10.11 6.91 -25.88
N TYR A 154 -10.51 8.13 -25.52
CA TYR A 154 -11.20 8.41 -24.26
C TYR A 154 -12.72 8.49 -24.44
N ILE A 155 -13.47 7.76 -23.59
CA ILE A 155 -14.93 7.77 -23.54
C ILE A 155 -15.38 8.05 -22.11
N GLY A 156 -16.09 9.17 -21.89
CA GLY A 156 -16.75 9.48 -20.61
C GLY A 156 -16.54 10.91 -20.13
N PRO A 157 -16.86 11.22 -18.86
CA PRO A 157 -17.35 10.29 -17.83
C PRO A 157 -18.77 9.79 -18.11
N VAL A 158 -19.06 8.52 -17.78
CA VAL A 158 -20.40 7.89 -17.90
C VAL A 158 -20.91 7.36 -16.56
N ASP A 159 -22.23 7.22 -16.41
CA ASP A 159 -22.84 6.70 -15.17
C ASP A 159 -22.64 5.18 -15.04
N GLY A 160 -21.86 4.78 -14.03
CA GLY A 160 -21.54 3.39 -13.74
C GLY A 160 -22.68 2.57 -13.12
N HIS A 161 -23.78 3.21 -12.71
CA HIS A 161 -24.97 2.53 -12.21
C HIS A 161 -26.04 2.32 -13.28
N ASN A 162 -25.83 2.86 -14.50
CA ASN A 162 -26.71 2.66 -15.64
C ASN A 162 -26.24 1.48 -16.51
N ILE A 163 -26.73 0.28 -16.18
CA ILE A 163 -26.34 -0.98 -16.87
C ILE A 163 -26.67 -0.94 -18.37
N ASP A 164 -27.80 -0.34 -18.76
CA ASP A 164 -28.21 -0.29 -20.17
C ASP A 164 -27.23 0.55 -21.00
N GLU A 165 -26.83 1.71 -20.46
CA GLU A 165 -25.85 2.60 -21.08
C GLU A 165 -24.46 1.96 -21.14
N LEU A 166 -23.97 1.37 -20.04
CA LEU A 166 -22.68 0.66 -20.02
C LEU A 166 -22.67 -0.51 -21.01
N THR A 167 -23.76 -1.27 -21.09
CA THR A 167 -23.87 -2.41 -22.02
C THR A 167 -23.85 -1.95 -23.47
N ALA A 168 -24.51 -0.83 -23.79
CA ALA A 168 -24.48 -0.26 -25.13
C ALA A 168 -23.06 0.18 -25.52
N ILE A 169 -22.37 0.92 -24.65
CA ILE A 169 -21.00 1.39 -24.87
C ILE A 169 -20.05 0.20 -25.06
N LEU A 170 -20.09 -0.79 -24.16
CA LEU A 170 -19.21 -1.95 -24.23
C LEU A 170 -19.45 -2.80 -25.48
N LYS A 171 -20.70 -2.92 -25.95
CA LYS A 171 -21.02 -3.60 -27.21
C LYS A 171 -20.44 -2.87 -28.41
N GLU A 172 -20.54 -1.54 -28.43
CA GLU A 172 -20.02 -0.72 -29.52
C GLU A 172 -18.49 -0.80 -29.60
N VAL A 173 -17.81 -0.57 -28.46
CA VAL A 173 -16.34 -0.64 -28.38
C VAL A 173 -15.83 -2.03 -28.74
N LYS A 174 -16.52 -3.09 -28.29
CA LYS A 174 -16.18 -4.47 -28.63
C LYS A 174 -16.28 -4.78 -30.13
N ASN A 175 -17.24 -4.19 -30.83
CA ASN A 175 -17.51 -4.48 -32.24
C ASN A 175 -16.70 -3.60 -33.20
N THR A 176 -16.06 -2.54 -32.70
CA THR A 176 -15.28 -1.65 -33.54
C THR A 176 -13.89 -2.23 -33.74
N GLU A 177 -13.59 -2.67 -34.96
CA GLU A 177 -12.24 -3.11 -35.32
C GLU A 177 -11.30 -1.89 -35.38
N SER A 178 -10.11 -2.02 -34.80
CA SER A 178 -8.96 -1.13 -35.06
C SER A 178 -9.02 0.30 -34.47
N ILE A 179 -9.64 0.52 -33.31
CA ILE A 179 -9.57 1.83 -32.61
C ILE A 179 -8.21 2.03 -31.89
N GLY A 180 -7.51 0.95 -31.54
CA GLY A 180 -6.39 0.99 -30.59
C GLY A 180 -6.86 0.84 -29.14
N PRO A 181 -6.09 1.30 -28.14
CA PRO A 181 -6.47 1.20 -26.74
C PRO A 181 -7.56 2.22 -26.38
N VAL A 182 -8.65 1.74 -25.77
CA VAL A 182 -9.79 2.58 -25.37
C VAL A 182 -9.84 2.70 -23.84
N LEU A 183 -9.99 3.92 -23.32
CA LEU A 183 -10.28 4.18 -21.91
C LEU A 183 -11.72 4.64 -21.73
N ILE A 184 -12.51 3.87 -20.98
CA ILE A 184 -13.87 4.21 -20.59
C ILE A 184 -13.85 4.69 -19.14
N HIS A 185 -14.19 5.96 -18.92
CA HIS A 185 -14.26 6.56 -17.60
C HIS A 185 -15.67 6.40 -17.02
N VAL A 186 -15.79 5.53 -16.02
CA VAL A 186 -17.04 5.13 -15.39
C VAL A 186 -17.12 5.69 -13.97
N MET A 187 -18.17 6.46 -13.69
CA MET A 187 -18.44 7.05 -12.38
C MET A 187 -19.25 6.09 -11.52
N THR A 188 -18.76 5.71 -10.33
CA THR A 188 -19.51 4.88 -9.38
C THR A 188 -19.59 5.52 -7.99
N GLU A 189 -20.38 4.89 -7.12
CA GLU A 189 -20.51 5.30 -5.71
C GLU A 189 -20.03 4.16 -4.82
N LYS A 190 -19.00 4.41 -4.00
CA LYS A 190 -18.47 3.40 -3.09
C LYS A 190 -19.50 3.07 -2.01
N GLY A 191 -19.77 1.78 -1.83
CA GLY A 191 -20.79 1.28 -0.90
C GLY A 191 -22.22 1.32 -1.45
N SER A 192 -22.42 1.68 -2.72
CA SER A 192 -23.75 1.73 -3.35
C SER A 192 -24.55 0.44 -3.11
N GLY A 193 -25.84 0.60 -2.81
CA GLY A 193 -26.75 -0.50 -2.49
C GLY A 193 -26.70 -0.97 -1.03
N TYR A 194 -25.79 -0.45 -0.19
CA TYR A 194 -25.69 -0.82 1.22
C TYR A 194 -25.56 0.40 2.14
N LEU A 195 -26.68 0.84 2.73
CA LEU A 195 -26.77 2.09 3.51
C LEU A 195 -25.72 2.22 4.64
N PRO A 196 -25.39 1.17 5.41
CA PRO A 196 -24.31 1.26 6.40
C PRO A 196 -22.94 1.55 5.79
N ALA A 197 -22.60 0.98 4.63
CA ALA A 197 -21.37 1.33 3.92
C ALA A 197 -21.44 2.73 3.31
N MET A 198 -22.58 3.16 2.79
CA MET A 198 -22.73 4.52 2.24
C MET A 198 -22.57 5.59 3.31
N THR A 199 -22.94 5.30 4.56
CA THR A 199 -22.86 6.25 5.69
C THR A 199 -21.56 6.12 6.48
N ALA A 200 -20.88 4.98 6.44
CA ALA A 200 -19.61 4.77 7.12
C ALA A 200 -18.50 5.67 6.57
N SER A 201 -17.63 6.13 7.47
CA SER A 201 -16.53 7.03 7.16
C SER A 201 -15.52 6.46 6.17
N ASP A 202 -15.15 5.19 6.35
CA ASP A 202 -14.27 4.40 5.50
C ASP A 202 -15.01 3.66 4.39
N LYS A 203 -16.33 3.88 4.26
CA LYS A 203 -17.24 3.13 3.40
C LYS A 203 -17.20 1.62 3.63
N MET A 204 -16.86 1.18 4.84
CA MET A 204 -16.67 -0.23 5.19
C MET A 204 -15.62 -0.93 4.31
N HIS A 205 -14.57 -0.21 3.90
CA HIS A 205 -13.47 -0.74 3.09
C HIS A 205 -12.73 -1.90 3.78
N GLY A 206 -12.60 -1.83 5.11
CA GLY A 206 -12.07 -2.91 5.93
C GLY A 206 -13.04 -3.25 7.06
N VAL A 207 -13.69 -4.41 6.98
CA VAL A 207 -14.67 -4.85 7.98
C VAL A 207 -14.17 -6.09 8.71
N SER A 208 -14.19 -6.04 10.05
CA SER A 208 -14.28 -7.27 10.84
C SER A 208 -15.69 -7.83 10.74
N THR A 209 -15.94 -9.04 11.26
CA THR A 209 -17.30 -9.59 11.38
C THR A 209 -18.27 -8.54 11.90
N TYR A 210 -19.38 -8.32 11.19
CA TYR A 210 -20.31 -7.23 11.43
C TYR A 210 -21.75 -7.70 11.26
N ASP A 211 -22.67 -6.97 11.89
CA ASP A 211 -24.10 -7.17 11.69
C ASP A 211 -24.52 -6.56 10.34
N VAL A 212 -25.07 -7.38 9.44
CA VAL A 212 -25.39 -6.98 8.07
C VAL A 212 -26.48 -5.90 8.04
N GLN A 213 -27.46 -5.89 8.95
CA GLN A 213 -28.53 -4.90 8.91
C GLN A 213 -28.06 -3.52 9.40
N THR A 214 -27.23 -3.51 10.45
CA THR A 214 -26.82 -2.28 11.14
C THR A 214 -25.44 -1.78 10.72
N GLY A 215 -24.62 -2.61 10.07
CA GLY A 215 -23.21 -2.35 9.77
C GLY A 215 -22.31 -2.34 11.00
N LYS A 216 -22.83 -2.66 12.19
CA LYS A 216 -22.07 -2.60 13.44
C LYS A 216 -21.03 -3.71 13.47
N GLN A 217 -19.77 -3.33 13.48
CA GLN A 217 -18.65 -4.27 13.56
C GLN A 217 -18.48 -4.83 14.97
N ASN A 218 -18.36 -6.16 15.08
CA ASN A 218 -18.01 -6.87 16.30
C ASN A 218 -16.50 -6.75 16.51
N LYS A 219 -16.07 -5.68 17.19
CA LYS A 219 -14.68 -5.52 17.60
C LYS A 219 -14.49 -6.13 18.98
N PRO A 220 -13.57 -7.10 19.16
CA PRO A 220 -13.25 -7.59 20.49
C PRO A 220 -12.74 -6.43 21.34
N VAL A 221 -13.16 -6.38 22.60
CA VAL A 221 -12.63 -5.41 23.57
C VAL A 221 -11.17 -5.78 23.81
N THR A 222 -10.26 -4.92 23.38
CA THR A 222 -8.82 -5.11 23.52
C THR A 222 -8.34 -4.28 24.69
N LYS A 223 -7.43 -4.83 25.50
CA LYS A 223 -6.84 -4.13 26.65
C LYS A 223 -5.74 -3.15 26.24
N THR A 224 -5.25 -3.27 25.01
CA THR A 224 -4.08 -2.58 24.48
C THR A 224 -4.40 -1.94 23.14
N MET A 225 -3.59 -0.96 22.74
CA MET A 225 -3.69 -0.36 21.41
C MET A 225 -3.07 -1.27 20.34
N SER A 226 -3.40 -1.00 19.07
CA SER A 226 -2.68 -1.60 17.95
C SER A 226 -1.22 -1.14 17.91
N TYR A 227 -0.32 -1.97 17.38
CA TYR A 227 1.06 -1.54 17.11
C TYR A 227 1.11 -0.28 16.24
N THR A 228 0.22 -0.16 15.25
CA THR A 228 0.02 1.06 14.44
C THR A 228 -0.22 2.31 15.29
N ASN A 229 -1.07 2.21 16.32
CA ASN A 229 -1.37 3.35 17.18
C ASN A 229 -0.22 3.65 18.14
N TYR A 230 0.45 2.63 18.70
CA TYR A 230 1.67 2.84 19.49
C TYR A 230 2.77 3.52 18.67
N PHE A 231 2.99 3.09 17.42
CA PHE A 231 3.91 3.73 16.49
C PHE A 231 3.54 5.20 16.26
N ALA A 232 2.30 5.47 15.86
CA ALA A 232 1.86 6.83 15.54
C ALA A 232 1.97 7.77 16.76
N ASP A 233 1.54 7.33 17.94
CA ASP A 233 1.58 8.16 19.15
C ASP A 233 3.03 8.39 19.62
N SER A 234 3.90 7.40 19.48
CA SER A 234 5.34 7.56 19.78
C SER A 234 6.02 8.52 18.78
N LEU A 235 5.68 8.43 17.49
CA LEU A 235 6.16 9.36 16.46
C LEU A 235 5.69 10.80 16.73
N ILE A 236 4.43 10.97 17.13
CA ILE A 236 3.89 12.29 17.53
C ILE A 236 4.69 12.85 18.71
N ALA A 237 4.96 12.04 19.73
CA ALA A 237 5.73 12.46 20.89
C ALA A 237 7.13 12.97 20.51
N GLU A 238 7.82 12.29 19.60
CA GLU A 238 9.12 12.76 19.11
C GLU A 238 8.98 14.04 18.26
N ALA A 239 7.98 14.12 17.39
CA ALA A 239 7.75 15.28 16.52
C ALA A 239 7.24 16.53 17.24
N GLU A 240 6.70 16.41 18.46
CA GLU A 240 6.44 17.57 19.35
C GLU A 240 7.73 18.24 19.83
N ARG A 241 8.87 17.53 19.76
CA ARG A 241 10.18 17.98 20.25
C ARG A 241 11.16 18.30 19.15
N ASP A 242 10.99 17.68 17.97
CA ASP A 242 11.79 17.96 16.79
C ASP A 242 10.90 18.42 15.62
N SER A 243 11.05 19.68 15.22
CA SER A 243 10.30 20.27 14.13
C SER A 243 10.68 19.70 12.75
N ARG A 244 11.84 19.04 12.64
CA ARG A 244 12.34 18.45 11.39
C ARG A 244 11.65 17.13 11.01
N ILE A 245 10.96 16.50 11.96
CA ILE A 245 10.28 15.21 11.72
C ILE A 245 9.07 15.44 10.80
N VAL A 246 9.05 14.70 9.70
CA VAL A 246 7.96 14.69 8.72
C VAL A 246 7.46 13.27 8.45
N GLY A 247 6.16 13.10 8.32
CA GLY A 247 5.51 11.81 8.03
C GLY A 247 5.20 11.67 6.54
N ILE A 248 5.50 10.51 5.96
CA ILE A 248 5.22 10.20 4.56
C ILE A 248 4.47 8.87 4.49
N HIS A 249 3.39 8.81 3.71
CA HIS A 249 2.71 7.56 3.40
C HIS A 249 2.26 7.49 1.94
N ALA A 250 2.02 6.27 1.44
CA ALA A 250 1.53 6.02 0.09
C ALA A 250 0.04 5.60 0.14
N ALA A 251 -0.87 6.57 0.25
CA ALA A 251 -2.33 6.37 0.35
C ALA A 251 -2.79 5.41 1.48
N MET A 252 -2.08 5.43 2.61
CA MET A 252 -2.30 4.52 3.75
C MET A 252 -2.32 5.26 5.10
N GLY A 253 -2.82 6.49 5.16
CA GLY A 253 -2.84 7.28 6.40
C GLY A 253 -3.43 6.53 7.59
N GLY A 254 -4.53 5.80 7.41
CA GLY A 254 -5.17 5.03 8.49
C GLY A 254 -4.55 3.66 8.71
N GLY A 255 -4.04 3.07 7.62
CA GLY A 255 -3.35 1.79 7.67
C GLY A 255 -2.08 1.86 8.51
N THR A 256 -1.34 2.95 8.37
CA THR A 256 -0.04 3.20 9.02
C THR A 256 -0.13 4.09 10.26
N GLY A 257 -1.33 4.64 10.55
CA GLY A 257 -1.54 5.53 11.69
C GLY A 257 -1.10 6.97 11.46
N LEU A 258 -0.57 7.32 10.28
CA LEU A 258 -0.17 8.69 9.96
C LEU A 258 -1.33 9.68 9.90
N ASN A 259 -2.58 9.24 9.81
CA ASN A 259 -3.73 10.13 10.01
C ASN A 259 -3.76 10.77 11.41
N ARG A 260 -3.24 10.08 12.43
CA ARG A 260 -3.09 10.63 13.79
C ARG A 260 -2.00 11.69 13.82
N PHE A 261 -0.91 11.45 13.09
CA PHE A 261 0.20 12.38 12.94
C PHE A 261 -0.23 13.64 12.19
N GLU A 262 -0.90 13.49 11.04
CA GLU A 262 -1.48 14.56 10.22
C GLU A 262 -2.43 15.46 11.03
N LYS A 263 -3.29 14.87 11.86
CA LYS A 263 -4.18 15.63 12.75
C LYS A 263 -3.42 16.62 13.64
N ARG A 264 -2.20 16.27 14.05
CA ARG A 264 -1.35 17.11 14.91
C ARG A 264 -0.44 18.03 14.10
N PHE A 265 0.00 17.57 12.93
CA PHE A 265 1.03 18.19 12.08
C PHE A 265 0.67 18.06 10.59
N GLU A 266 -0.37 18.78 10.17
CA GLU A 266 -0.91 18.76 8.80
C GLU A 266 0.15 19.22 7.78
N ASP A 267 0.93 20.24 8.13
CA ASP A 267 2.01 20.82 7.31
C ASP A 267 3.26 19.93 7.21
N ARG A 268 3.33 18.85 8.01
CA ARG A 268 4.47 17.92 8.06
C ARG A 268 4.08 16.50 7.67
N THR A 269 2.94 16.32 7.01
CA THR A 269 2.47 15.02 6.55
C THR A 269 2.23 15.03 5.05
N PHE A 270 2.78 14.03 4.36
CA PHE A 270 2.72 13.92 2.90
C PHE A 270 2.09 12.59 2.49
N ASP A 271 0.93 12.67 1.82
CA ASP A 271 0.37 11.55 1.07
C ASP A 271 0.80 11.65 -0.40
N VAL A 272 1.56 10.66 -0.85
CA VAL A 272 2.05 10.61 -2.24
C VAL A 272 1.14 9.80 -3.18
N GLY A 273 -0.01 9.33 -2.70
CA GLY A 273 -0.88 8.43 -3.45
C GLY A 273 -0.34 7.00 -3.47
N ILE A 274 -0.84 6.14 -4.37
CA ILE A 274 -0.35 4.76 -4.50
C ILE A 274 0.98 4.76 -5.29
N ALA A 275 2.01 5.36 -4.71
CA ALA A 275 3.29 5.58 -5.37
C ALA A 275 4.45 5.30 -4.40
N GLU A 276 4.63 4.03 -4.03
CA GLU A 276 5.65 3.64 -3.05
C GLU A 276 7.07 3.99 -3.50
N GLN A 277 7.37 3.85 -4.79
CA GLN A 277 8.64 4.28 -5.40
C GLN A 277 8.88 5.77 -5.13
N HIS A 278 7.88 6.60 -5.43
CA HIS A 278 7.96 8.03 -5.19
C HIS A 278 8.08 8.36 -3.70
N ALA A 279 7.36 7.65 -2.81
CA ALA A 279 7.46 7.86 -1.36
C ALA A 279 8.91 7.72 -0.85
N VAL A 280 9.63 6.71 -1.33
CA VAL A 280 11.02 6.45 -0.94
C VAL A 280 11.95 7.55 -1.44
N THR A 281 11.91 7.87 -2.74
CA THR A 281 12.78 8.92 -3.30
C THR A 281 12.41 10.31 -2.81
N PHE A 282 11.13 10.57 -2.54
CA PHE A 282 10.67 11.81 -1.90
C PHE A 282 11.23 11.96 -0.48
N ALA A 283 11.22 10.88 0.30
CA ALA A 283 11.88 10.84 1.61
C ALA A 283 13.39 11.10 1.48
N ALA A 284 14.05 10.53 0.47
CA ALA A 284 15.47 10.79 0.20
C ALA A 284 15.73 12.29 -0.06
N GLY A 285 14.89 12.93 -0.88
CA GLY A 285 14.98 14.38 -1.13
C GLY A 285 14.79 15.22 0.13
N LEU A 286 13.83 14.86 0.99
CA LEU A 286 13.63 15.53 2.29
C LEU A 286 14.85 15.37 3.21
N ALA A 287 15.48 14.19 3.22
CA ALA A 287 16.71 13.97 3.99
C ALA A 287 17.87 14.83 3.49
N CYS A 288 18.00 15.05 2.17
CA CYS A 288 19.01 15.96 1.59
C CYS A 288 18.84 17.41 2.07
N GLU A 289 17.61 17.83 2.34
CA GLU A 289 17.29 19.17 2.87
C GLU A 289 17.39 19.26 4.41
N GLY A 290 17.93 18.23 5.07
CA GLY A 290 18.17 18.22 6.52
C GLY A 290 16.93 17.95 7.37
N LEU A 291 15.86 17.44 6.77
CA LEU A 291 14.67 16.96 7.50
C LEU A 291 14.87 15.52 7.99
N VAL A 292 13.95 15.09 8.85
CA VAL A 292 13.93 13.75 9.47
C VAL A 292 12.71 12.99 8.92
N PRO A 293 12.80 12.40 7.72
CA PRO A 293 11.66 11.76 7.07
C PRO A 293 11.37 10.37 7.66
N MET A 294 10.12 10.18 8.08
CA MET A 294 9.54 8.90 8.47
C MET A 294 8.61 8.38 7.37
N CYS A 295 9.12 7.45 6.56
CA CYS A 295 8.35 6.77 5.52
C CYS A 295 7.58 5.59 6.12
N ALA A 296 6.31 5.80 6.43
CA ALA A 296 5.41 4.79 6.97
C ALA A 296 4.70 4.04 5.84
N ILE A 297 4.93 2.73 5.78
CA ILE A 297 4.55 1.90 4.63
C ILE A 297 4.34 0.45 5.09
N TYR A 298 3.51 -0.34 4.41
CA TYR A 298 3.44 -1.76 4.75
C TYR A 298 4.66 -2.50 4.20
N SER A 299 5.15 -3.50 4.93
CA SER A 299 6.26 -4.37 4.47
C SER A 299 6.03 -4.93 3.05
N THR A 300 4.80 -5.35 2.74
CA THR A 300 4.46 -5.89 1.42
C THR A 300 4.52 -4.86 0.30
N PHE A 301 4.15 -3.60 0.57
CA PHE A 301 4.13 -2.55 -0.45
C PHE A 301 5.49 -1.90 -0.65
N LEU A 302 6.35 -1.88 0.38
CA LEU A 302 7.73 -1.40 0.25
C LEU A 302 8.54 -2.23 -0.78
N GLN A 303 8.10 -3.45 -1.12
CA GLN A 303 8.67 -4.23 -2.22
C GLN A 303 8.69 -3.44 -3.55
N ARG A 304 7.71 -2.55 -3.79
CA ARG A 304 7.69 -1.68 -4.98
C ARG A 304 8.77 -0.62 -4.98
N GLY A 305 9.22 -0.18 -3.81
CA GLY A 305 10.24 0.84 -3.62
C GLY A 305 11.68 0.31 -3.47
N TYR A 306 11.92 -0.99 -3.71
CA TYR A 306 13.20 -1.62 -3.36
C TYR A 306 14.40 -0.97 -4.06
N ASP A 307 14.30 -0.67 -5.36
CA ASP A 307 15.37 -0.03 -6.10
C ASP A 307 15.69 1.37 -5.55
N GLN A 308 14.65 2.14 -5.19
CA GLN A 308 14.81 3.47 -4.60
C GLN A 308 15.48 3.40 -3.22
N ILE A 309 15.24 2.34 -2.44
CA ILE A 309 15.97 2.11 -1.19
C ILE A 309 17.45 1.87 -1.46
N VAL A 310 17.77 1.02 -2.44
CA VAL A 310 19.15 0.66 -2.75
C VAL A 310 19.92 1.85 -3.33
N HIS A 311 19.38 2.44 -4.40
CA HIS A 311 20.04 3.44 -5.21
C HIS A 311 19.91 4.85 -4.62
N ASP A 312 18.68 5.29 -4.33
CA ASP A 312 18.44 6.68 -3.97
C ASP A 312 18.73 6.94 -2.49
N VAL A 313 18.57 5.94 -1.62
CA VAL A 313 18.75 6.10 -0.17
C VAL A 313 20.08 5.54 0.32
N ALA A 314 20.30 4.22 0.17
CA ALA A 314 21.39 3.53 0.84
C ALA A 314 22.76 3.85 0.24
N LEU A 315 22.86 3.96 -1.10
CA LEU A 315 24.12 4.33 -1.76
C LEU A 315 24.64 5.68 -1.29
N GLN A 316 23.73 6.60 -0.97
CA GLN A 316 24.02 7.94 -0.49
C GLN A 316 24.11 8.04 1.05
N ASN A 317 23.87 6.93 1.77
CA ASN A 317 23.74 6.89 3.23
C ASN A 317 22.74 7.90 3.81
N LEU A 318 21.66 8.19 3.08
CA LEU A 318 20.67 9.16 3.53
C LEU A 318 19.89 8.58 4.73
N PRO A 319 19.66 9.37 5.79
CA PRO A 319 18.96 8.90 6.99
C PRO A 319 17.44 8.84 6.77
N VAL A 320 16.99 8.03 5.83
CA VAL A 320 15.55 7.74 5.69
C VAL A 320 15.14 6.65 6.68
N ARG A 321 14.05 6.87 7.41
CA ARG A 321 13.49 5.91 8.37
C ARG A 321 12.25 5.23 7.78
N PHE A 322 12.28 3.90 7.69
CA PHE A 322 11.17 3.10 7.21
C PHE A 322 10.42 2.45 8.37
N ALA A 323 9.20 2.93 8.65
CA ALA A 323 8.29 2.31 9.60
C ALA A 323 7.40 1.30 8.87
N MET A 324 7.73 0.02 9.00
CA MET A 324 7.09 -1.05 8.24
C MET A 324 6.00 -1.75 9.03
N ASP A 325 4.75 -1.33 8.80
CA ASP A 325 3.58 -1.98 9.37
C ASP A 325 3.23 -3.27 8.56
N ARG A 326 2.32 -4.11 9.08
CA ARG A 326 1.86 -5.37 8.45
C ARG A 326 3.03 -6.30 8.11
N ALA A 327 4.09 -6.26 8.92
CA ALA A 327 5.21 -7.15 8.73
C ALA A 327 4.86 -8.57 9.18
N GLY A 328 5.27 -9.57 8.40
CA GLY A 328 4.98 -10.98 8.65
C GLY A 328 3.66 -11.43 8.06
N LEU A 329 3.00 -12.37 8.72
CA LEU A 329 1.73 -12.93 8.32
C LEU A 329 0.59 -11.96 8.67
N VAL A 330 -0.23 -11.62 7.67
CA VAL A 330 -1.33 -10.66 7.82
C VAL A 330 -2.71 -11.31 7.97
N GLY A 331 -2.76 -12.64 7.91
CA GLY A 331 -3.98 -13.44 8.05
C GLY A 331 -4.89 -13.35 6.81
N ALA A 332 -6.08 -12.76 6.98
CA ALA A 332 -7.16 -12.79 6.00
C ALA A 332 -6.83 -12.09 4.66
N ASP A 333 -5.88 -11.14 4.65
CA ASP A 333 -5.47 -10.44 3.43
C ASP A 333 -4.63 -11.33 2.49
N GLY A 334 -4.28 -12.54 2.93
CA GLY A 334 -3.72 -13.62 2.12
C GLY A 334 -2.28 -13.38 1.67
N ALA A 335 -1.84 -14.22 0.73
CA ALA A 335 -0.44 -14.27 0.30
C ALA A 335 0.04 -12.97 -0.38
N THR A 336 -0.86 -12.21 -1.01
CA THR A 336 -0.51 -10.97 -1.73
C THR A 336 -0.18 -9.81 -0.80
N HIS A 337 -0.61 -9.86 0.46
CA HIS A 337 -0.35 -8.82 1.47
C HIS A 337 0.66 -9.27 2.54
N CYS A 338 1.22 -10.47 2.39
CA CYS A 338 2.18 -11.01 3.33
C CYS A 338 3.49 -10.19 3.32
N GLY A 339 3.85 -9.63 4.47
CA GLY A 339 5.08 -8.88 4.69
C GLY A 339 6.24 -9.77 5.12
N ALA A 340 6.46 -10.89 4.42
CA ALA A 340 7.45 -11.89 4.86
C ALA A 340 8.88 -11.61 4.37
N PHE A 341 9.06 -10.71 3.39
CA PHE A 341 10.32 -10.63 2.64
C PHE A 341 11.23 -9.47 3.03
N ASP A 342 10.74 -8.51 3.83
CA ASP A 342 11.46 -7.26 4.15
C ASP A 342 12.80 -7.46 4.84
N VAL A 343 12.91 -8.41 5.77
CA VAL A 343 14.19 -8.69 6.42
C VAL A 343 15.22 -9.14 5.40
N ALA A 344 14.84 -10.06 4.51
CA ALA A 344 15.74 -10.62 3.52
C ALA A 344 16.20 -9.56 2.50
N TYR A 345 15.28 -8.76 1.96
CA TYR A 345 15.67 -7.74 0.96
C TYR A 345 16.34 -6.52 1.60
N LEU A 346 15.98 -6.09 2.81
CA LEU A 346 16.64 -4.92 3.45
C LEU A 346 17.99 -5.26 4.07
N ALA A 347 18.14 -6.43 4.70
CA ALA A 347 19.38 -6.77 5.38
C ALA A 347 20.54 -7.02 4.39
N CYS A 348 20.26 -7.31 3.12
CA CYS A 348 21.30 -7.38 2.09
C CYS A 348 21.81 -6.00 1.62
N VAL A 349 21.05 -4.90 1.85
CA VAL A 349 21.44 -3.55 1.43
C VAL A 349 22.54 -2.99 2.34
N PRO A 350 23.67 -2.49 1.81
CA PRO A 350 24.75 -1.92 2.63
C PRO A 350 24.28 -0.82 3.60
N ASN A 351 24.95 -0.71 4.75
CA ASN A 351 24.77 0.35 5.77
C ASN A 351 23.36 0.50 6.38
N MET A 352 22.37 -0.29 5.96
CA MET A 352 21.02 -0.31 6.53
C MET A 352 21.01 -0.82 7.98
N VAL A 353 20.29 -0.13 8.86
CA VAL A 353 19.92 -0.64 10.19
C VAL A 353 18.53 -1.29 10.09
N VAL A 354 18.40 -2.56 10.48
CA VAL A 354 17.15 -3.33 10.36
C VAL A 354 16.77 -3.87 11.73
N MET A 355 15.62 -3.42 12.25
CA MET A 355 15.13 -3.67 13.60
C MET A 355 13.75 -4.35 13.60
N ALA A 356 13.42 -5.07 14.67
CA ALA A 356 12.06 -5.57 14.91
C ALA A 356 11.72 -5.59 16.40
N PRO A 357 10.70 -4.86 16.87
CA PRO A 357 10.35 -4.80 18.27
C PRO A 357 9.62 -6.07 18.70
N SER A 358 9.95 -6.58 19.87
CA SER A 358 9.28 -7.75 20.45
C SER A 358 7.96 -7.40 21.13
N ASN A 359 7.76 -6.14 21.51
CA ASN A 359 6.54 -5.63 22.15
C ASN A 359 6.37 -4.12 21.89
N GLU A 360 5.28 -3.55 22.38
CA GLU A 360 4.95 -2.14 22.20
C GLU A 360 5.94 -1.16 22.83
N ALA A 361 6.64 -1.53 23.92
CA ALA A 361 7.67 -0.68 24.51
C ALA A 361 8.93 -0.64 23.64
N GLU A 362 9.35 -1.80 23.13
CA GLU A 362 10.43 -1.91 22.14
C GLU A 362 10.10 -1.12 20.87
N LEU A 363 8.84 -1.08 20.44
CA LEU A 363 8.43 -0.27 19.29
C LEU A 363 8.68 1.22 19.55
N CYS A 364 8.28 1.74 20.71
CA CYS A 364 8.57 3.13 21.08
C CYS A 364 10.09 3.40 21.10
N HIS A 365 10.88 2.48 21.63
CA HIS A 365 12.35 2.59 21.62
C HIS A 365 12.94 2.58 20.21
N MET A 366 12.42 1.75 19.31
CA MET A 366 12.88 1.70 17.92
C MET A 366 12.49 2.94 17.13
N VAL A 367 11.33 3.56 17.42
CA VAL A 367 10.97 4.88 16.88
C VAL A 367 12.03 5.91 17.31
N ALA A 368 12.29 6.03 18.61
CA ALA A 368 13.31 6.95 19.14
C ALA A 368 14.71 6.68 18.57
N THR A 369 15.10 5.41 18.47
CA THR A 369 16.38 4.97 17.90
C THR A 369 16.48 5.35 16.43
N SER A 370 15.44 5.11 15.64
CA SER A 370 15.42 5.45 14.22
C SER A 370 15.59 6.96 14.00
N ILE A 371 14.95 7.78 14.82
CA ILE A 371 15.04 9.24 14.77
C ILE A 371 16.46 9.72 15.12
N ALA A 372 17.12 9.07 16.08
CA ALA A 372 18.49 9.40 16.46
C ALA A 372 19.56 9.02 15.42
N ILE A 373 19.25 8.15 14.45
CA ILE A 373 20.18 7.75 13.37
C ILE A 373 20.19 8.82 12.28
N ASP A 374 21.28 9.58 12.15
CA ASP A 374 21.38 10.71 11.20
C ASP A 374 22.42 10.51 10.09
N ASP A 375 23.04 9.33 10.00
CA ASP A 375 24.18 9.07 9.11
C ASP A 375 23.98 7.88 8.15
N ARG A 376 22.81 7.22 8.19
CA ARG A 376 22.48 6.03 7.39
C ARG A 376 20.98 5.73 7.43
N PRO A 377 20.43 4.96 6.47
CA PRO A 377 19.03 4.57 6.54
C PRO A 377 18.75 3.53 7.62
N SER A 378 17.52 3.53 8.11
CA SER A 378 17.04 2.57 9.09
C SER A 378 15.63 2.09 8.78
N ALA A 379 15.31 0.86 9.20
CA ALA A 379 13.99 0.27 9.09
C ALA A 379 13.64 -0.46 10.38
N PHE A 380 12.38 -0.35 10.80
CA PHE A 380 11.82 -1.21 11.84
C PHE A 380 10.49 -1.78 11.38
N ARG A 381 10.31 -3.07 11.62
CA ARG A 381 9.15 -3.84 11.18
C ARG A 381 8.25 -4.20 12.35
N PHE A 382 6.94 -4.06 12.23
CA PHE A 382 5.99 -4.46 13.27
C PHE A 382 4.74 -5.11 12.67
N PRO A 383 4.14 -6.10 13.38
CA PRO A 383 3.07 -6.89 12.82
C PRO A 383 1.73 -6.16 12.84
N ARG A 384 0.79 -6.65 12.04
CA ARG A 384 -0.62 -6.33 12.24
C ARG A 384 -1.08 -6.95 13.56
N GLY A 385 -1.54 -6.13 14.50
CA GLY A 385 -2.08 -6.64 15.76
C GLY A 385 -2.04 -5.61 16.88
N ASN A 386 -2.35 -6.07 18.09
CA ASN A 386 -2.29 -5.27 19.31
C ASN A 386 -1.03 -5.58 20.12
N GLY A 387 -0.61 -4.60 20.93
CA GLY A 387 0.43 -4.81 21.93
C GLY A 387 0.05 -5.92 22.91
N ILE A 388 1.05 -6.51 23.54
CA ILE A 388 0.88 -7.67 24.45
C ILE A 388 0.52 -7.24 25.88
N GLY A 389 0.58 -5.95 26.19
CA GLY A 389 0.18 -5.37 27.47
C GLY A 389 1.31 -5.32 28.49
N VAL A 390 2.54 -5.04 28.05
CA VAL A 390 3.67 -4.86 28.96
C VAL A 390 3.49 -3.59 29.78
N ASP A 391 4.12 -3.55 30.95
CA ASP A 391 4.22 -2.32 31.74
C ASP A 391 5.19 -1.35 31.03
N MET A 392 4.63 -0.32 30.39
CA MET A 392 5.40 0.67 29.63
C MET A 392 6.44 1.38 30.49
N ALA A 393 6.09 1.75 31.73
CA ALA A 393 6.97 2.49 32.62
C ALA A 393 8.12 1.61 33.13
N ALA A 394 7.82 0.35 33.48
CA ALA A 394 8.85 -0.61 33.85
C ALA A 394 9.81 -0.93 32.70
N ASN A 395 9.34 -0.80 31.46
CA ASN A 395 10.15 -0.91 30.25
C ASN A 395 10.71 0.43 29.77
N GLY A 396 10.75 1.47 30.61
CA GLY A 396 11.45 2.72 30.31
C GLY A 396 10.76 3.63 29.29
N VAL A 397 9.48 3.41 28.98
CA VAL A 397 8.65 4.29 28.14
C VAL A 397 7.81 5.19 29.04
N GLY A 398 7.92 6.51 28.81
CA GLY A 398 7.17 7.51 29.56
C GLY A 398 5.66 7.45 29.28
N SER A 399 4.87 8.17 30.09
CA SER A 399 3.42 8.32 29.88
C SER A 399 3.06 9.03 28.56
N ASP A 400 4.04 9.72 27.96
CA ASP A 400 3.97 10.37 26.67
C ASP A 400 4.35 9.45 25.51
N LEU A 401 4.59 8.15 25.76
CA LEU A 401 5.00 7.14 24.77
C LEU A 401 6.34 7.43 24.09
N LYS A 402 7.18 8.27 24.71
CA LYS A 402 8.55 8.50 24.25
C LYS A 402 9.43 7.31 24.62
N GLY A 403 10.16 6.79 23.62
CA GLY A 403 11.13 5.71 23.81
C GLY A 403 12.51 6.19 24.28
N GLN A 404 13.40 5.22 24.51
CA GLN A 404 14.82 5.43 24.74
C GLN A 404 15.59 4.98 23.50
N VAL A 405 16.70 5.66 23.21
CA VAL A 405 17.60 5.26 22.13
C VAL A 405 18.32 3.98 22.52
N LEU A 406 18.16 2.94 21.72
CA LEU A 406 18.83 1.66 21.89
C LEU A 406 20.25 1.72 21.33
N GLU A 407 21.17 0.96 21.93
CA GLU A 407 22.48 0.73 21.33
C GLU A 407 22.30 -0.12 20.06
N ILE A 408 22.73 0.42 18.92
CA ILE A 408 22.56 -0.22 17.61
C ILE A 408 23.33 -1.54 17.56
N GLY A 409 22.64 -2.61 17.16
CA GLY A 409 23.24 -3.94 17.03
C GLY A 409 23.43 -4.69 18.34
N LYS A 410 22.68 -4.32 19.38
CA LYS A 410 22.67 -5.04 20.66
C LYS A 410 21.36 -5.77 20.89
N GLY A 411 21.48 -7.08 21.10
CA GLY A 411 20.38 -7.93 21.54
C GLY A 411 20.20 -7.90 23.06
N VAL A 412 19.16 -8.54 23.56
CA VAL A 412 18.89 -8.67 25.00
C VAL A 412 18.55 -10.11 25.33
N VAL A 413 19.21 -10.66 26.35
CA VAL A 413 18.78 -11.92 26.96
C VAL A 413 17.55 -11.66 27.79
N ARG A 414 16.42 -12.27 27.40
CA ARG A 414 15.14 -12.17 28.11
C ARG A 414 15.00 -13.26 29.16
N ARG A 415 15.68 -14.40 28.97
CA ARG A 415 15.73 -15.54 29.89
C ARG A 415 17.07 -16.24 29.74
N GLU A 416 17.75 -16.52 30.84
CA GLU A 416 18.95 -17.35 30.86
C GLU A 416 18.60 -18.84 31.00
N GLY A 417 19.41 -19.69 30.41
CA GLY A 417 19.30 -21.15 30.44
C GLY A 417 20.64 -21.80 30.07
N THR A 418 20.65 -23.12 29.87
CA THR A 418 21.91 -23.89 29.70
C THR A 418 21.91 -24.89 28.55
N ASP A 419 20.74 -25.42 28.17
CA ASP A 419 20.70 -26.58 27.27
C ASP A 419 20.57 -26.16 25.80
N ILE A 420 19.80 -25.12 25.51
CA ILE A 420 19.56 -24.61 24.14
C ILE A 420 19.43 -23.08 24.18
N ALA A 421 19.98 -22.41 23.17
CA ALA A 421 19.73 -20.99 22.93
C ALA A 421 18.68 -20.78 21.82
N VAL A 422 17.68 -19.93 22.09
CA VAL A 422 16.68 -19.50 21.11
C VAL A 422 16.84 -18.01 20.87
N VAL A 423 17.10 -17.63 19.62
CA VAL A 423 17.25 -16.25 19.17
C VAL A 423 15.99 -15.85 18.39
N GLY A 424 15.10 -15.13 19.05
CA GLY A 424 13.87 -14.61 18.45
C GLY A 424 14.10 -13.21 17.84
N TYR A 425 13.35 -12.90 16.77
CA TYR A 425 13.37 -11.59 16.14
C TYR A 425 11.95 -11.01 16.00
N GLY A 426 11.75 -9.79 16.50
CA GLY A 426 10.44 -9.14 16.52
C GLY A 426 9.46 -9.86 17.44
N GLN A 427 8.18 -9.85 17.06
CA GLN A 427 7.12 -10.41 17.91
C GLN A 427 7.33 -11.89 18.25
N SER A 428 8.02 -12.65 17.37
CA SER A 428 8.34 -14.08 17.56
C SER A 428 9.08 -14.39 18.86
N VAL A 429 9.73 -13.39 19.48
CA VAL A 429 10.35 -13.51 20.81
C VAL A 429 9.34 -13.96 21.87
N ASN A 430 8.08 -13.52 21.79
CA ASN A 430 7.07 -13.91 22.78
C ASN A 430 6.70 -15.39 22.66
N GLN A 431 6.63 -15.92 21.43
CA GLN A 431 6.45 -17.35 21.18
C GLN A 431 7.67 -18.14 21.66
N CYS A 432 8.88 -17.59 21.53
CA CYS A 432 10.09 -18.20 22.08
C CYS A 432 10.05 -18.29 23.61
N LEU A 433 9.60 -17.23 24.29
CA LEU A 433 9.41 -17.22 25.74
C LEU A 433 8.36 -18.26 26.18
N ALA A 434 7.23 -18.33 25.48
CA ALA A 434 6.20 -19.34 25.77
C ALA A 434 6.71 -20.77 25.56
N ALA A 435 7.45 -21.01 24.47
CA ALA A 435 8.06 -22.33 24.22
C ALA A 435 9.11 -22.69 25.28
N ALA A 436 9.90 -21.71 25.74
CA ALA A 436 10.90 -21.90 26.79
C ALA A 436 10.27 -22.27 28.14
N GLU A 437 9.07 -21.75 28.44
CA GLU A 437 8.28 -22.13 29.61
C GLU A 437 7.76 -23.57 29.51
N MET A 438 7.17 -23.93 28.36
CA MET A 438 6.71 -25.30 28.09
C MET A 438 7.86 -26.33 28.16
N LEU A 439 9.05 -25.95 27.70
CA LEU A 439 10.23 -26.81 27.74
C LEU A 439 10.79 -26.96 29.16
N SER A 440 10.68 -25.95 30.02
CA SER A 440 11.08 -26.09 31.43
C SER A 440 10.21 -27.07 32.21
N GLU A 441 8.93 -27.23 31.85
CA GLU A 441 8.07 -28.29 32.41
C GLU A 441 8.59 -29.70 32.10
N HIS A 442 9.41 -29.83 31.05
CA HIS A 442 10.06 -31.06 30.63
C HIS A 442 11.54 -31.15 31.08
N GLY A 443 12.00 -30.23 31.94
CA GLY A 443 13.37 -30.20 32.46
C GLY A 443 14.41 -29.66 31.47
N ILE A 444 13.99 -28.99 30.39
CA ILE A 444 14.89 -28.39 29.40
C ILE A 444 15.05 -26.89 29.70
N SER A 445 16.29 -26.48 29.99
CA SER A 445 16.69 -25.12 30.32
C SER A 445 17.04 -24.33 29.05
N VAL A 446 16.25 -23.31 28.73
CA VAL A 446 16.35 -22.58 27.46
C VAL A 446 16.69 -21.12 27.69
N THR A 447 17.79 -20.67 27.08
CA THR A 447 18.14 -19.26 26.94
C THR A 447 17.29 -18.64 25.83
N VAL A 448 16.61 -17.52 26.10
CA VAL A 448 15.83 -16.78 25.10
C VAL A 448 16.44 -15.40 24.91
N VAL A 449 16.82 -15.10 23.68
CA VAL A 449 17.37 -13.82 23.26
C VAL A 449 16.40 -13.11 22.34
N ASP A 450 16.15 -11.84 22.65
CA ASP A 450 15.56 -10.87 21.74
C ASP A 450 16.68 -10.27 20.91
N ALA A 451 16.75 -10.63 19.63
CA ALA A 451 17.81 -10.16 18.76
C ALA A 451 17.77 -8.63 18.57
N ARG A 452 16.56 -8.02 18.62
CA ARG A 452 16.23 -6.61 18.29
C ARG A 452 16.64 -6.13 16.89
N PHE A 453 17.84 -6.46 16.44
CA PHE A 453 18.46 -6.06 15.19
C PHE A 453 18.78 -7.29 14.33
N CYS A 454 18.30 -7.30 13.09
CA CYS A 454 18.84 -8.19 12.06
C CYS A 454 20.14 -7.61 11.47
N LYS A 455 20.24 -6.27 11.42
CA LYS A 455 21.42 -5.58 10.94
C LYS A 455 21.66 -4.27 11.70
N PRO A 456 22.87 -4.02 12.19
CA PRO A 456 23.94 -5.01 12.39
C PRO A 456 23.51 -6.07 13.43
N LEU A 457 24.06 -7.28 13.32
CA LEU A 457 23.85 -8.34 14.32
C LEU A 457 24.70 -8.09 15.56
N ASP A 458 24.20 -8.55 16.72
CA ASP A 458 25.01 -8.66 17.93
C ASP A 458 25.97 -9.86 17.85
N THR A 459 27.05 -9.67 17.09
CA THR A 459 28.08 -10.68 16.87
C THR A 459 28.73 -11.17 18.16
N GLY A 460 28.82 -10.32 19.18
CA GLY A 460 29.38 -10.68 20.49
C GLY A 460 28.45 -11.64 21.24
N LEU A 461 27.16 -11.30 21.31
CA LEU A 461 26.15 -12.15 21.92
C LEU A 461 26.01 -13.49 21.19
N LEU A 462 25.94 -13.49 19.86
CA LEU A 462 25.82 -14.73 19.08
C LEU A 462 27.02 -15.66 19.28
N ARG A 463 28.26 -15.13 19.32
CA ARG A 463 29.46 -15.93 19.64
C ARG A 463 29.41 -16.52 21.05
N ARG A 464 28.87 -15.77 22.01
CA ARG A 464 28.70 -16.25 23.38
C ARG A 464 27.72 -17.42 23.43
N LEU A 465 26.55 -17.25 22.84
CA LEU A 465 25.51 -18.30 22.79
C LEU A 465 26.04 -19.57 22.11
N ALA A 466 26.75 -19.45 20.99
CA ALA A 466 27.32 -20.57 20.26
C ALA A 466 28.43 -21.32 21.02
N LYS A 467 29.08 -20.68 22.01
CA LYS A 467 30.06 -21.33 22.89
C LYS A 467 29.42 -21.99 24.09
N GLU A 468 28.37 -21.38 24.63
CA GLU A 468 27.74 -21.80 25.88
C GLU A 468 26.68 -22.87 25.68
N HIS A 469 26.11 -23.02 24.47
CA HIS A 469 25.01 -23.93 24.18
C HIS A 469 25.35 -24.91 23.06
N PRO A 470 24.95 -26.18 23.17
CA PRO A 470 25.18 -27.19 22.13
C PRO A 470 24.35 -26.96 20.86
N ALA A 471 23.23 -26.23 20.96
CA ALA A 471 22.37 -25.90 19.83
C ALA A 471 21.80 -24.49 19.94
N MET A 472 21.62 -23.85 18.79
CA MET A 472 20.98 -22.53 18.67
C MET A 472 19.86 -22.59 17.63
N ILE A 473 18.69 -22.04 17.98
CA ILE A 473 17.51 -21.99 17.13
C ILE A 473 17.18 -20.52 16.86
N THR A 474 17.08 -20.13 15.59
CA THR A 474 16.63 -18.79 15.21
C THR A 474 15.14 -18.83 14.85
N VAL A 475 14.37 -17.87 15.36
CA VAL A 475 12.93 -17.77 15.09
C VAL A 475 12.61 -16.37 14.58
N GLU A 476 12.10 -16.29 13.37
CA GLU A 476 11.67 -15.05 12.74
C GLU A 476 10.39 -15.25 11.94
N GLU A 477 9.53 -14.23 11.89
CA GLU A 477 8.34 -14.22 11.05
C GLU A 477 8.65 -13.61 9.68
N GLY A 478 9.39 -14.36 8.86
CA GLY A 478 9.84 -13.92 7.54
C GLY A 478 10.31 -15.08 6.67
N SER A 479 10.68 -14.79 5.43
CA SER A 479 11.29 -15.75 4.53
C SER A 479 12.72 -16.08 4.96
N ILE A 480 13.23 -17.23 4.50
CA ILE A 480 14.66 -17.54 4.59
C ILE A 480 15.47 -16.38 3.97
N GLY A 481 16.57 -16.02 4.62
CA GLY A 481 17.42 -14.89 4.21
C GLY A 481 17.49 -13.76 5.23
N GLY A 482 16.67 -13.81 6.30
CA GLY A 482 16.72 -12.85 7.40
C GLY A 482 17.72 -13.23 8.51
N VAL A 483 17.33 -13.05 9.77
CA VAL A 483 18.22 -13.19 10.94
C VAL A 483 18.92 -14.54 10.97
N GLY A 484 18.21 -15.63 10.64
CA GLY A 484 18.80 -16.97 10.62
C GLY A 484 19.96 -17.07 9.63
N ARG A 485 19.80 -16.55 8.42
CA ARG A 485 20.84 -16.62 7.39
C ARG A 485 22.00 -15.68 7.66
N HIS A 486 21.71 -14.46 8.14
CA HIS A 486 22.74 -13.50 8.51
C HIS A 486 23.59 -14.01 9.69
N GLY A 487 22.97 -14.68 10.67
CA GLY A 487 23.67 -15.29 11.80
C GLY A 487 24.58 -16.46 11.39
N MET A 488 24.19 -17.26 10.38
CA MET A 488 24.98 -18.39 9.88
C MET A 488 26.19 -17.98 9.01
N ASN A 489 26.14 -16.82 8.36
CA ASN A 489 27.23 -16.35 7.47
C ASN A 489 28.42 -15.75 8.24
N PHE A 490 28.18 -15.34 9.49
CA PHE A 490 29.19 -14.85 10.40
C PHE A 490 29.80 -16.01 11.20
#